data_AF-A0A7X7V9M6-F1
#
_entry.id   AF-A0A7X7V9M6-F1
#
_cell.length_a   1.000
_cell.length_b   1.000
_cell.length_c   1.000
_cell.angle_alpha   90.00
_cell.angle_beta   90.00
_cell.angle_gamma   90.00
#
_symmetry.space_group_name_H-M   'P 1'
#
loop_
_entity.id
_entity.type
_entity.pdbx_description
1 polymer ?
#
loop_
_entity_poly.entity_id
_entity_poly.type
_entity_poly.pdbx_seq_one_letter_code
_entity_poly.pdbx_strand_id
1 'polypeptide(L)'
;MTITFGSGSIAIIASAAALAAIALVIALVLRAWILKQPEGSDGMHAIAAAVQEGAQAYLARQLRTLAPIAGVVFVLLFALPGETPMRVGRSVAFLSGAAFSGAIGYLGMW
;
A
#
# COMPACT_ATOMS: atom_id res chain seq x y z
N MET A 1 -12.45 5.08 30.32
CA MET A 1 -13.39 4.83 29.21
C MET A 1 -12.93 3.57 28.50
N THR A 2 -13.61 2.45 28.70
CA THR A 2 -13.31 1.18 28.01
C THR A 2 -14.00 1.18 26.65
N ILE A 3 -13.23 1.06 25.56
CA ILE A 3 -13.78 0.93 24.22
C ILE A 3 -14.33 -0.49 24.07
N THR A 4 -15.65 -0.63 23.99
CA THR A 4 -16.33 -1.91 23.76
C THR A 4 -16.77 -1.97 22.30
N PHE A 5 -16.23 -2.92 21.54
CA PHE A 5 -16.63 -3.14 20.15
C PHE A 5 -17.86 -4.07 20.08
N GLY A 6 -18.78 -3.78 19.16
CA GLY A 6 -19.91 -4.68 18.88
C GLY A 6 -19.43 -5.98 18.23
N SER A 7 -20.15 -7.08 18.47
CA SER A 7 -19.84 -8.40 17.89
C SER A 7 -19.77 -8.37 16.36
N GLY A 8 -20.65 -7.60 15.70
CA GLY A 8 -20.62 -7.39 14.25
C GLY A 8 -19.34 -6.68 13.77
N SER A 9 -18.85 -5.67 14.50
CA SER A 9 -17.60 -4.98 14.17
C SER A 9 -16.40 -5.90 14.29
N ILE A 10 -16.37 -6.72 15.36
CA ILE A 10 -15.31 -7.72 15.56
C ILE A 10 -15.31 -8.73 14.42
N ALA A 11 -16.48 -9.23 14.00
CA ALA A 11 -16.59 -10.17 12.90
C ALA A 11 -16.10 -9.57 11.56
N ILE A 12 -16.43 -8.30 11.27
CA ILE A 12 -15.96 -7.60 10.07
C ILE A 12 -14.43 -7.44 10.09
N ILE A 13 -13.86 -6.99 11.21
CA ILE A 13 -12.40 -6.80 11.34
C ILE A 13 -11.68 -8.14 11.22
N ALA A 14 -12.17 -9.18 11.89
CA ALA A 14 -11.57 -10.51 11.86
C ALA A 14 -11.61 -11.13 10.45
N SER A 15 -12.73 -11.01 9.74
CA SER A 15 -12.86 -11.51 8.37
C SER A 15 -11.99 -10.73 7.39
N ALA A 16 -11.92 -9.40 7.50
CA ALA A 16 -11.03 -8.58 6.69
C ALA A 16 -9.54 -8.93 6.93
N ALA A 17 -9.15 -9.13 8.19
CA ALA A 17 -7.78 -9.54 8.54
C ALA A 17 -7.43 -10.93 7.99
N ALA A 18 -8.37 -11.88 8.06
CA ALA A 18 -8.19 -13.22 7.49
C ALA A 18 -8.01 -13.17 5.96
N LEU A 19 -8.85 -12.38 5.26
CA LEU A 19 -8.73 -12.19 3.81
C LEU A 19 -7.41 -11.52 3.42
N ALA A 20 -6.99 -10.50 4.17
CA ALA A 20 -5.70 -9.86 3.95
C ALA A 20 -4.53 -10.84 4.11
N ALA A 21 -4.56 -11.71 5.11
CA ALA A 21 -3.54 -12.74 5.30
C ALA A 21 -3.52 -13.75 4.14
N ILE A 22 -4.68 -14.21 3.68
CA ILE A 22 -4.78 -15.12 2.53
C ILE A 22 -4.22 -14.45 1.27
N ALA A 23 -4.56 -13.18 1.02
CA ALA A 23 -4.05 -12.44 -0.12
C ALA A 23 -2.51 -12.31 -0.10
N LEU A 24 -1.92 -12.03 1.07
CA LEU A 24 -0.47 -11.98 1.23
C LEU A 24 0.20 -13.33 0.97
N VAL A 25 -0.39 -14.44 1.43
CA VAL A 25 0.12 -15.79 1.15
C VAL A 25 0.09 -16.06 -0.36
N ILE A 26 -1.01 -15.74 -1.04
CA ILE A 26 -1.12 -15.89 -2.50
C ILE A 26 -0.05 -15.06 -3.21
N ALA A 27 0.13 -13.80 -2.81
CA ALA A 27 1.15 -12.93 -3.40
C ALA A 27 2.57 -13.52 -3.26
N LEU A 28 2.91 -14.06 -2.09
CA LEU A 28 4.20 -14.71 -1.83
C LEU A 28 4.39 -15.98 -2.66
N VAL A 29 3.35 -16.81 -2.78
CA VAL A 29 3.38 -18.04 -3.59
C VAL A 29 3.57 -17.71 -5.07
N LEU A 30 2.80 -16.75 -5.60
CA LEU A 30 2.90 -16.31 -6.99
C LEU A 30 4.27 -15.70 -7.28
N ARG A 31 4.77 -14.83 -6.39
CA ARG A 31 6.12 -14.26 -6.51
C ARG A 31 7.17 -15.37 -6.56
N ALA A 32 7.13 -16.31 -5.63
CA ALA A 32 8.09 -17.42 -5.59
C ALA A 32 7.99 -18.33 -6.81
N TRP A 33 6.78 -18.49 -7.38
CA TRP A 33 6.58 -19.27 -8.59
C TRP A 33 7.11 -18.57 -9.84
N ILE A 34 6.91 -17.25 -9.98
CA ILE A 34 7.42 -16.44 -11.10
C ILE A 34 8.94 -16.42 -11.10
N LEU A 35 9.58 -16.20 -9.94
CA LEU A 35 11.05 -16.13 -9.84
C LEU A 35 11.76 -17.46 -10.10
N LYS A 36 11.01 -18.58 -10.17
CA LYS A 36 11.56 -19.89 -10.55
C LYS A 36 11.45 -20.17 -12.05
N GLN A 37 10.72 -19.34 -12.79
CA GLN A 37 10.62 -19.52 -14.24
C GLN A 37 11.94 -19.18 -14.90
N PRO A 38 12.32 -19.87 -16.00
CA PRO A 38 13.55 -19.57 -16.71
C PRO A 38 13.53 -18.13 -17.21
N GLU A 39 14.58 -17.39 -16.86
CA GLU A 39 14.78 -16.06 -17.38
C GLU A 39 15.21 -16.18 -18.86
N GLY A 40 14.85 -15.18 -19.68
CA GLY A 40 14.96 -15.25 -21.14
C GLY A 40 16.40 -15.22 -21.67
N SER A 41 16.57 -14.84 -22.93
CA SER A 41 17.92 -14.62 -23.49
C SER A 41 18.59 -13.38 -22.88
N ASP A 42 19.91 -13.25 -23.04
CA ASP A 42 20.67 -12.06 -22.59
C ASP A 42 20.06 -10.74 -23.06
N GLY A 43 19.51 -10.72 -24.29
CA GLY A 43 18.78 -9.57 -24.82
C GLY A 43 17.50 -9.24 -24.04
N MET A 44 16.76 -10.26 -23.59
CA MET A 44 15.57 -10.07 -22.75
C MET A 44 15.94 -9.51 -21.37
N HIS A 45 17.05 -9.95 -20.79
CA HIS A 45 17.57 -9.42 -19.53
C HIS A 45 17.92 -7.93 -19.62
N ALA A 46 18.62 -7.54 -20.68
CA ALA A 46 18.99 -6.14 -20.90
C ALA A 46 17.75 -5.23 -21.02
N ILE A 47 16.73 -5.69 -21.76
CA ILE A 47 15.46 -4.96 -21.88
C ILE A 47 14.74 -4.89 -20.53
N ALA A 48 14.65 -6.00 -19.79
CA ALA A 48 14.00 -6.03 -18.48
C ALA A 48 14.66 -5.06 -17.49
N ALA A 49 16.00 -4.99 -17.46
CA ALA A 49 16.74 -4.07 -16.63
C ALA A 49 16.45 -2.60 -16.99
N ALA A 50 16.44 -2.25 -18.29
CA ALA A 50 16.11 -0.91 -18.74
C ALA A 50 14.66 -0.50 -18.41
N VAL A 51 13.71 -1.44 -18.52
CA VAL A 51 12.31 -1.23 -18.12
C VAL A 51 12.20 -1.02 -16.61
N GLN A 52 12.90 -1.83 -15.80
CA GLN A 52 12.93 -1.67 -14.35
C GLN A 52 13.51 -0.31 -13.95
N GLU A 53 14.62 0.11 -14.54
CA GLU A 53 15.22 1.43 -14.28
C GLU A 53 14.24 2.57 -14.58
N GLY A 54 13.59 2.52 -15.76
CA GLY A 54 12.59 3.51 -16.15
C GLY A 54 11.37 3.54 -15.22
N ALA A 55 10.87 2.37 -14.83
CA ALA A 55 9.74 2.24 -13.91
C ALA A 55 10.08 2.80 -12.52
N GLN A 56 11.26 2.48 -11.98
CA GLN A 56 11.74 3.00 -10.69
C GLN A 56 11.90 4.51 -10.73
N ALA A 57 12.48 5.06 -11.80
CA ALA A 57 12.63 6.51 -11.97
C ALA A 57 11.27 7.22 -12.05
N TYR A 58 10.33 6.67 -12.81
CA TYR A 58 8.96 7.21 -12.91
C TYR A 58 8.25 7.19 -11.55
N LEU A 59 8.27 6.05 -10.86
CA LEU A 59 7.57 5.90 -9.58
C LEU A 59 8.20 6.77 -8.50
N ALA A 60 9.53 6.87 -8.43
CA ALA A 60 10.20 7.77 -7.51
C ALA A 60 9.81 9.24 -7.75
N ARG A 61 9.67 9.67 -9.01
CA ARG A 61 9.19 11.01 -9.35
C ARG A 61 7.71 11.19 -8.99
N GLN A 62 6.89 10.18 -9.24
CA GLN A 62 5.47 10.17 -8.92
C GLN A 62 5.24 10.29 -7.41
N LEU A 63 5.93 9.48 -6.60
CA LEU A 63 5.83 9.52 -5.14
C LEU A 63 6.34 10.84 -4.56
N ARG A 64 7.43 11.40 -5.08
CA ARG A 64 7.91 12.73 -4.66
C ARG A 64 6.88 13.83 -4.94
N THR A 65 6.11 13.70 -6.03
CA THR A 65 5.06 14.67 -6.39
C THR A 65 3.78 14.45 -5.57
N LEU A 66 3.42 13.20 -5.29
CA LEU A 66 2.24 12.84 -4.50
C LEU A 66 2.42 13.08 -3.00
N ALA A 67 3.64 12.94 -2.47
CA ALA A 67 3.93 13.12 -1.04
C ALA A 67 3.43 14.46 -0.46
N PRO A 68 3.72 15.64 -1.07
CA PRO A 68 3.18 16.90 -0.58
C PRO A 68 1.66 16.98 -0.71
N ILE A 69 1.07 16.40 -1.77
CA ILE A 69 -0.39 16.35 -1.96
C ILE A 69 -1.04 15.55 -0.82
N ALA A 70 -0.48 14.38 -0.48
CA ALA A 70 -0.93 13.59 0.66
C ALA A 70 -0.82 14.37 1.98
N GLY A 71 0.26 15.15 2.17
CA GLY A 71 0.41 16.04 3.31
C GLY A 71 -0.70 17.11 3.39
N VAL A 72 -1.04 17.74 2.26
CA VAL A 72 -2.14 18.71 2.19
C VAL A 72 -3.47 18.05 2.52
N VAL A 73 -3.77 16.89 1.93
CA VAL A 73 -5.01 16.14 2.20
C VAL A 73 -5.09 15.74 3.67
N PHE A 74 -3.99 15.32 4.29
CA PHE A 74 -3.94 15.05 5.73
C PHE A 74 -4.32 16.28 6.56
N VAL A 75 -3.76 17.46 6.26
CA VAL A 75 -4.09 18.70 6.97
C VAL A 75 -5.56 19.08 6.77
N LEU A 76 -6.08 18.96 5.55
CA LEU A 76 -7.49 19.24 5.25
C LEU A 76 -8.43 18.28 6.00
N LEU A 77 -8.10 16.99 6.01
CA LEU A 77 -8.82 15.99 6.79
C LEU A 77 -8.73 16.28 8.28
N PHE A 78 -7.61 16.77 8.79
CA PHE A 78 -7.51 17.13 10.20
C PHE A 78 -8.32 18.40 10.54
N ALA A 79 -8.40 19.36 9.63
CA ALA A 79 -9.09 20.64 9.80
C ALA A 79 -10.62 20.55 9.69
N LEU A 80 -11.14 19.54 8.99
CA LEU A 80 -12.59 19.30 8.89
C LEU A 80 -13.25 19.22 10.29
N PRO A 81 -14.53 19.62 10.43
CA PRO A 81 -15.24 19.56 11.71
C PRO A 81 -15.39 18.09 12.20
N GLY A 82 -15.47 17.92 13.51
CA GLY A 82 -15.63 16.63 14.19
C GLY A 82 -15.01 16.63 15.58
N GLU A 83 -15.35 15.63 16.39
CA GLU A 83 -14.70 15.43 17.70
C GLU A 83 -13.21 15.10 17.51
N THR A 84 -12.37 15.45 18.48
CA THR A 84 -10.92 15.22 18.44
C THR A 84 -10.55 13.77 18.07
N PRO A 85 -11.17 12.72 18.64
CA PRO A 85 -10.86 11.34 18.25
C PRO A 85 -11.16 11.04 16.77
N MET A 86 -12.25 11.60 16.23
CA MET A 86 -12.64 11.42 14.83
C MET A 86 -11.66 12.14 13.89
N ARG A 87 -11.29 13.38 14.22
CA ARG A 87 -10.35 14.20 13.43
C ARG A 87 -8.99 13.52 13.33
N VAL A 88 -8.48 13.01 14.45
CA VAL A 88 -7.21 12.26 14.49
C VAL A 88 -7.36 10.93 13.75
N GLY A 89 -8.41 10.16 14.07
CA GLY A 89 -8.64 8.82 13.52
C GLY A 89 -8.69 8.80 12.00
N ARG A 90 -9.50 9.66 11.37
CA ARG A 90 -9.61 9.70 9.89
C ARG A 90 -8.32 10.15 9.20
N SER A 91 -7.59 11.09 9.81
CA SER A 91 -6.38 11.67 9.21
C SER A 91 -5.22 10.67 9.28
N VAL A 92 -5.09 9.96 10.41
CA VAL A 92 -4.12 8.86 10.56
C VAL A 92 -4.48 7.68 9.67
N ALA A 93 -5.77 7.30 9.59
CA ALA A 93 -6.21 6.23 8.70
C ALA A 93 -5.90 6.53 7.22
N PHE A 94 -6.07 7.79 6.79
CA PHE A 94 -5.67 8.23 5.45
C PHE A 94 -4.17 8.05 5.22
N LEU A 95 -3.32 8.52 6.15
CA LEU A 95 -1.86 8.37 6.00
C LEU A 95 -1.43 6.91 5.97
N SER A 96 -2.03 6.05 6.81
CA SER A 96 -1.77 4.61 6.78
C SER A 96 -2.15 4.01 5.42
N GLY A 97 -3.33 4.34 4.89
CA GLY A 97 -3.77 3.88 3.57
C GLY A 97 -2.86 4.38 2.44
N ALA A 98 -2.48 5.66 2.47
CA ALA A 98 -1.55 6.25 1.49
C ALA A 98 -0.16 5.59 1.55
N ALA A 99 0.34 5.30 2.75
CA ALA A 99 1.61 4.61 2.95
C ALA A 99 1.56 3.17 2.41
N PHE A 100 0.51 2.40 2.72
CA PHE A 100 0.35 1.05 2.17
C PHE A 100 0.20 1.06 0.65
N SER A 101 -0.52 2.02 0.07
CA SER A 101 -0.64 2.19 -1.38
C SER A 101 0.71 2.46 -2.04
N GLY A 102 1.50 3.39 -1.48
CA GLY A 102 2.86 3.67 -1.95
C GLY A 102 3.80 2.47 -1.80
N ALA A 103 3.71 1.74 -0.69
CA ALA A 103 4.50 0.55 -0.43
C ALA A 103 4.23 -0.55 -1.47
N ILE A 104 2.97 -0.86 -1.77
CA ILE A 104 2.62 -1.84 -2.80
C ILE A 104 3.12 -1.40 -4.18
N GLY A 105 3.02 -0.12 -4.51
CA GLY A 105 3.57 0.42 -5.77
C GLY A 105 5.09 0.20 -5.89
N TYR A 106 5.83 0.39 -4.80
CA TYR A 106 7.28 0.17 -4.79
C TYR A 106 7.64 -1.33 -4.80
N LEU A 107 6.96 -2.15 -4.00
CA LEU A 107 7.20 -3.58 -3.89
C LEU A 107 6.95 -4.33 -5.20
N GLY A 108 6.02 -3.87 -6.03
CA GLY A 108 5.71 -4.49 -7.33
C GLY A 108 6.79 -4.31 -8.40
N MET A 109 7.81 -3.49 -8.16
CA MET A 109 8.90 -3.27 -9.12
C MET A 109 10.15 -4.13 -8.85
N TRP A 110 10.15 -4.94 -7.78
CA TRP A 110 11.26 -5.78 -7.31
C TRP A 110 10.92 -7.27 -7.29
#